data_AF-A0A952S7H3-F1
#
_entry.id   AF-A0A952S7H3-F1
#
_cell.length_a   1.000
_cell.length_b   1.000
_cell.length_c   1.000
_cell.angle_alpha   90.00
_cell.angle_beta   90.00
_cell.angle_gamma   90.00
#
_symmetry.space_group_name_H-M   'P 1'
#
loop_
_entity.id
_entity.type
_entity.pdbx_description
1 polymer ?
#
loop_
_entity_poly.entity_id
_entity_poly.type
_entity_poly.pdbx_seq_one_letter_code
_entity_poly.pdbx_strand_id
1 'polypeptide(L)'
;MKKLIKTIRTAFIGLAPVAVMLLLSTALFAQGPIFTGDASNLSNIIREALKLMAIILFCLGAVGVAWAIYNKMTGKEWGNQAFGSLLAFAFGTIVAVFWQLAQGRAVGIDTNF
;
A
#
# COMPACT_ATOMS: atom_id res chain seq x y z
N MET A 1 -28.69 -11.35 14.32
CA MET A 1 -27.26 -11.49 13.92
C MET A 1 -27.05 -12.20 12.58
N LYS A 2 -27.64 -13.38 12.32
CA LYS A 2 -27.42 -14.15 11.07
C LYS A 2 -27.83 -13.42 9.77
N LYS A 3 -28.89 -12.59 9.81
CA LYS A 3 -29.34 -11.80 8.64
C LYS A 3 -28.36 -10.68 8.27
N LEU A 4 -27.81 -9.99 9.26
CA LEU A 4 -26.86 -8.89 9.06
C LEU A 4 -25.57 -9.38 8.37
N ILE A 5 -25.05 -10.52 8.83
CA ILE A 5 -23.86 -11.16 8.24
C ILE A 5 -24.12 -11.57 6.78
N LYS A 6 -25.33 -12.03 6.47
CA LYS A 6 -25.72 -12.39 5.11
C LYS A 6 -25.76 -11.15 4.21
N THR A 7 -26.35 -10.05 4.68
CA THR A 7 -26.40 -8.77 3.94
C THR A 7 -25.02 -8.19 3.68
N ILE A 8 -24.12 -8.21 4.67
CA ILE A 8 -22.74 -7.74 4.53
C ILE A 8 -22.00 -8.60 3.49
N ARG A 9 -22.18 -9.93 3.52
CA ARG A 9 -21.53 -10.84 2.57
C ARG A 9 -22.01 -10.60 1.14
N THR A 10 -23.31 -10.36 0.95
CA THR A 10 -23.86 -10.04 -0.37
C THR A 10 -23.37 -8.68 -0.90
N ALA A 11 -23.27 -7.67 -0.02
CA ALA A 11 -22.73 -6.36 -0.37
C ALA A 11 -21.24 -6.42 -0.74
N PHE A 12 -20.45 -7.23 -0.02
CA PHE A 12 -19.03 -7.41 -0.30
C PHE A 12 -18.79 -8.09 -1.65
N ILE A 13 -19.62 -9.07 -2.02
CA ILE A 13 -19.53 -9.76 -3.32
C ILE A 13 -19.88 -8.80 -4.47
N GLY A 14 -20.86 -7.90 -4.28
CA GLY A 14 -21.23 -6.90 -5.28
C GLY A 14 -20.19 -5.78 -5.46
N LEU A 15 -19.50 -5.39 -4.38
CA LEU A 15 -18.51 -4.31 -4.40
C LEU A 15 -17.08 -4.78 -4.74
N ALA A 16 -16.78 -6.07 -4.57
CA ALA A 16 -15.49 -6.67 -4.92
C ALA A 16 -15.04 -6.38 -6.37
N PRO A 17 -15.86 -6.56 -7.43
CA PRO A 17 -15.41 -6.29 -8.79
C PRO A 17 -15.14 -4.80 -9.04
N VAL A 18 -15.87 -3.90 -8.39
CA VAL A 18 -15.65 -2.45 -8.49
C VAL A 18 -14.35 -2.04 -7.79
N ALA A 19 -14.07 -2.61 -6.61
CA ALA A 19 -12.82 -2.40 -5.91
C ALA A 19 -11.60 -2.94 -6.69
N VAL A 20 -11.76 -4.10 -7.33
CA VAL A 20 -10.74 -4.70 -8.21
C VAL A 20 -10.50 -3.82 -9.45
N MET A 21 -11.56 -3.34 -10.10
CA MET A 21 -11.45 -2.41 -11.23
C MET A 21 -10.74 -1.09 -10.85
N LEU A 22 -11.02 -0.55 -9.66
CA LEU A 22 -10.34 0.64 -9.14
C LEU A 22 -8.87 0.41 -8.80
N LEU A 23 -8.50 -0.81 -8.36
CA LEU A 23 -7.11 -1.18 -8.09
C LEU A 23 -6.31 -1.43 -9.39
N LEU A 24 -6.95 -2.02 -10.41
CA LEU A 24 -6.30 -2.30 -11.68
C LEU A 24 -6.23 -1.09 -12.62
N SER A 25 -7.15 -0.13 -12.51
CA SER A 25 -7.12 1.08 -13.33
C SER A 25 -5.88 1.93 -13.04
N THR A 26 -5.40 1.98 -11.78
CA THR A 26 -4.18 2.72 -11.44
C THR A 26 -2.91 2.13 -12.04
N ALA A 27 -2.87 0.82 -12.31
CA ALA A 27 -1.70 0.16 -12.89
C ALA A 27 -1.59 0.39 -14.40
N LEU A 28 -2.72 0.54 -15.10
CA LEU A 28 -2.78 0.72 -16.56
C LEU A 28 -2.45 2.15 -17.00
N PHE A 29 -2.72 3.17 -16.17
CA PHE A 29 -2.38 4.57 -16.47
C PHE A 29 -0.96 4.98 -16.05
N ALA A 30 -0.14 4.06 -15.52
CA ALA A 30 1.22 4.33 -15.08
C ALA A 30 2.31 4.17 -16.18
N GLN A 31 1.94 3.76 -17.40
CA GLN A 31 2.91 3.59 -18.50
C GLN A 31 2.99 4.85 -19.39
N GLY A 32 3.86 5.79 -19.01
CA GLY A 32 4.47 6.75 -19.93
C GLY A 32 5.78 6.19 -20.53
N PRO A 33 6.35 6.82 -21.57
CA PRO A 33 7.52 6.31 -22.30
C PRO A 33 8.72 6.05 -21.36
N ILE A 34 9.22 4.81 -21.35
CA ILE A 34 10.25 4.32 -20.40
C ILE A 34 11.69 4.78 -20.76
N PHE A 35 11.91 5.32 -21.97
CA PHE A 35 13.24 5.68 -22.47
C PHE A 35 13.30 7.11 -23.06
N THR A 36 12.99 8.13 -22.26
CA THR A 36 13.44 9.50 -22.54
C THR A 36 14.59 9.82 -21.58
N GLY A 37 15.76 10.09 -22.15
CA GLY A 37 17.06 10.22 -21.44
C GLY A 37 17.20 11.48 -20.60
N ASP A 38 16.31 11.67 -19.63
CA ASP A 38 16.31 12.78 -18.70
C ASP A 38 16.53 12.26 -17.27
N ALA A 39 17.63 12.67 -16.64
CA ALA A 39 17.98 12.28 -15.27
C ALA A 39 16.90 12.64 -14.21
N SER A 40 15.96 13.52 -14.57
CA SER A 40 14.75 13.85 -13.81
C SER A 40 13.72 12.70 -13.78
N ASN A 41 13.65 11.86 -14.83
CA ASN A 41 12.76 10.70 -14.86
C ASN A 41 13.20 9.63 -13.86
N LEU A 42 14.50 9.36 -13.74
CA LEU A 42 15.00 8.36 -12.79
C LEU A 42 14.70 8.76 -11.33
N SER A 43 14.87 10.04 -10.98
CA SER A 43 14.57 10.54 -9.63
C SER A 43 13.07 10.48 -9.31
N ASN A 44 12.22 10.80 -10.29
CA ASN A 44 10.77 10.66 -10.14
C ASN A 44 10.34 9.20 -10.03
N ILE A 45 10.92 8.30 -10.84
CA ILE A 45 10.67 6.86 -10.76
C ILE A 45 11.07 6.30 -9.39
N ILE A 46 12.22 6.70 -8.85
CA ILE A 46 12.67 6.25 -7.52
C ILE A 46 11.73 6.74 -6.42
N ARG A 47 11.23 7.98 -6.50
CA ARG A 47 10.21 8.48 -5.55
C ARG A 47 8.91 7.70 -5.65
N GLU A 48 8.40 7.46 -6.85
CA GLU A 48 7.15 6.73 -7.01
C GLU A 48 7.29 5.25 -6.62
N ALA A 49 8.43 4.63 -6.92
CA ALA A 49 8.74 3.27 -6.50
C ALA A 49 8.84 3.15 -4.97
N LEU A 50 9.48 4.10 -4.28
CA LEU A 50 9.54 4.12 -2.81
C LEU A 50 8.16 4.28 -2.17
N LYS A 51 7.30 5.13 -2.75
CA LYS A 51 5.90 5.27 -2.32
C LYS A 51 5.13 3.97 -2.49
N LEU A 52 5.28 3.32 -3.64
CA LEU A 52 4.58 2.07 -3.98
C LEU A 52 5.02 0.93 -3.07
N MET A 53 6.33 0.82 -2.80
CA MET A 53 6.90 -0.17 -1.87
C MET A 53 6.37 -0.01 -0.45
N ALA A 54 6.26 1.23 0.04
CA ALA A 54 5.65 1.50 1.34
C ALA A 54 4.19 1.01 1.37
N ILE A 55 3.38 1.40 0.39
CA ILE A 55 1.96 1.03 0.31
C ILE A 55 1.79 -0.49 0.23
N ILE A 56 2.60 -1.18 -0.57
CA ILE A 56 2.54 -2.65 -0.69
C ILE A 56 2.84 -3.32 0.65
N LEU A 57 3.86 -2.85 1.39
CA LEU A 57 4.16 -3.40 2.71
C LEU A 57 3.06 -3.13 3.74
N PHE A 58 2.43 -1.96 3.70
CA PHE A 58 1.26 -1.67 4.53
C PHE A 58 0.09 -2.60 4.21
N CYS A 59 -0.17 -2.86 2.93
CA CYS A 59 -1.20 -3.81 2.50
C CYS A 59 -0.89 -5.24 2.95
N LEU A 60 0.36 -5.69 2.80
CA LEU A 60 0.80 -7.01 3.25
C LEU A 60 0.73 -7.15 4.78
N GLY A 61 1.08 -6.10 5.53
CA GLY A 61 0.89 -6.02 6.97
C GLY A 61 -0.59 -6.17 7.35
N ALA A 62 -1.49 -5.45 6.68
CA ALA A 62 -2.93 -5.51 6.96
C ALA A 62 -3.53 -6.90 6.68
N VAL A 63 -3.12 -7.53 5.58
CA VAL A 63 -3.52 -8.90 5.24
C VAL A 63 -2.96 -9.89 6.27
N GLY A 64 -1.70 -9.72 6.70
CA GLY A 64 -1.09 -10.55 7.73
C GLY A 64 -1.78 -10.44 9.09
N VAL A 65 -2.22 -9.24 9.50
CA VAL A 65 -3.03 -9.04 10.71
C VAL A 65 -4.40 -9.71 10.57
N ALA A 66 -5.08 -9.54 9.43
CA ALA A 66 -6.37 -10.19 9.19
C ALA A 66 -6.24 -11.72 9.25
N TRP A 67 -5.15 -12.27 8.72
CA TRP A 67 -4.86 -13.71 8.78
C TRP A 67 -4.51 -14.19 10.19
N ALA A 68 -3.78 -13.38 10.97
CA ALA A 68 -3.49 -13.67 12.37
C ALA A 68 -4.76 -13.67 13.23
N ILE A 69 -5.70 -12.74 12.98
CA ILE A 69 -7.01 -12.71 13.65
C ILE A 69 -7.81 -13.97 13.29
N TYR A 70 -7.83 -14.36 12.01
CA TYR A 70 -8.48 -15.59 11.57
C TYR A 70 -7.88 -16.84 12.24
N ASN A 71 -6.56 -16.91 12.37
CA ASN A 71 -5.89 -18.03 13.05
C ASN A 71 -6.13 -18.05 14.55
N LYS A 72 -6.21 -16.87 15.19
CA LYS A 72 -6.63 -16.76 16.60
C LYS A 72 -8.06 -17.29 16.81
N MET A 73 -8.97 -17.02 15.88
CA MET A 73 -10.36 -17.50 15.95
C MET A 73 -10.49 -19.01 15.69
N THR A 74 -9.55 -19.60 14.96
CA THR A 74 -9.55 -21.04 14.62
C THR A 74 -8.66 -21.88 15.54
N GLY A 75 -8.09 -21.29 16.59
CA GLY A 75 -7.26 -21.99 17.59
C GLY A 75 -5.89 -22.42 17.06
N LYS A 76 -5.45 -21.87 15.93
CA LYS A 76 -4.14 -22.15 15.33
C LYS A 76 -3.07 -21.18 15.84
N GLU A 77 -1.81 -21.57 15.70
CA GLU A 77 -0.65 -20.72 15.95
C GLU A 77 -0.77 -19.40 15.16
N TRP A 78 -0.98 -18.29 15.87
CA TRP A 78 -1.22 -16.95 15.31
C TRP A 78 -0.04 -16.01 15.55
N GLY A 79 0.81 -16.31 16.54
CA GLY A 79 1.87 -15.41 17.01
C GLY A 79 2.88 -15.05 15.91
N ASN A 80 3.29 -16.04 15.10
CA ASN A 80 4.27 -15.82 14.04
C ASN A 80 3.75 -14.89 12.93
N GLN A 81 2.45 -14.94 12.62
CA GLN A 81 1.84 -14.07 11.60
C GLN A 81 1.52 -12.68 12.15
N ALA A 82 1.11 -12.58 13.42
CA ALA A 82 0.96 -11.29 14.09
C ALA A 82 2.30 -10.56 14.21
N PHE A 83 3.37 -11.27 14.54
CA PHE A 83 4.71 -10.69 14.60
C PHE A 83 5.24 -10.31 13.21
N GLY A 84 5.10 -11.17 12.21
CA GLY A 84 5.48 -10.87 10.83
C GLY A 84 4.73 -9.68 10.24
N SER A 85 3.44 -9.53 10.56
CA SER A 85 2.64 -8.39 10.12
C SER A 85 3.00 -7.08 10.83
N LEU A 86 3.30 -7.13 12.14
CA LEU A 86 3.83 -5.99 12.88
C LEU A 86 5.16 -5.50 12.28
N LEU A 87 6.06 -6.43 11.95
CA LEU A 87 7.33 -6.11 11.30
C LEU A 87 7.14 -5.53 9.89
N ALA A 88 6.17 -6.02 9.11
CA ALA A 88 5.84 -5.46 7.81
C ALA A 88 5.34 -4.01 7.91
N PHE A 89 4.53 -3.70 8.93
CA PHE A 89 4.13 -2.31 9.20
C PHE A 89 5.31 -1.44 9.65
N ALA A 90 6.17 -1.95 10.54
CA ALA A 90 7.36 -1.24 10.99
C ALA A 90 8.32 -0.94 9.81
N PHE A 91 8.55 -1.89 8.92
CA PHE A 91 9.40 -1.65 7.74
C PHE A 91 8.71 -0.72 6.72
N GLY A 92 7.40 -0.87 6.51
CA GLY A 92 6.63 0.03 5.65
C GLY A 92 6.67 1.49 6.11
N THR A 93 6.59 1.75 7.42
CA THR A 93 6.75 3.10 7.97
C THR A 93 8.15 3.68 7.73
N ILE A 94 9.20 2.89 7.90
CA ILE A 94 10.59 3.31 7.62
C ILE A 94 10.73 3.71 6.14
N VAL A 95 10.25 2.88 5.21
CA VAL A 95 10.30 3.18 3.77
C VAL A 95 9.49 4.43 3.42
N ALA A 96 8.35 4.66 4.07
CA ALA A 96 7.57 5.88 3.89
C ALA A 96 8.31 7.15 4.38
N VAL A 97 9.08 7.05 5.47
CA VAL A 97 9.94 8.16 5.93
C VAL A 97 11.06 8.41 4.92
N PHE A 98 11.70 7.36 4.41
CA PHE A 98 12.71 7.51 3.35
C PHE A 98 12.14 8.12 2.08
N TRP A 99 10.89 7.82 1.71
CA TRP A 99 10.22 8.49 0.62
C TRP A 99 10.07 10.00 0.87
N GLN A 100 9.68 10.42 2.08
CA GLN A 100 9.60 11.85 2.42
C GLN A 100 10.97 12.54 2.40
N LEU A 101 12.04 11.86 2.82
CA LEU A 101 13.39 12.38 2.74
C LEU A 101 13.89 12.47 1.28
N ALA A 102 13.59 11.45 0.47
CA ALA A 102 13.95 11.38 -0.96
C ALA A 102 13.21 12.42 -1.82
N GLN A 103 12.12 12.99 -1.33
CA GLN A 103 11.49 14.13 -2.00
C GLN A 103 12.38 15.37 -2.00
N GLY A 104 13.31 15.46 -1.06
CA GLY A 104 13.96 16.73 -0.73
C GLY A 104 12.89 17.69 -0.23
N ARG A 105 13.13 18.34 0.91
CA ARG A 105 12.33 19.52 1.24
C ARG A 105 12.59 20.52 0.12
N ALA A 106 11.68 20.63 -0.84
CA ALA A 106 11.60 21.77 -1.74
C ALA A 106 11.34 22.96 -0.83
N VAL A 107 12.41 23.55 -0.32
CA VAL A 107 12.37 24.89 0.23
C VAL A 107 12.01 25.73 -0.98
N GLY A 108 10.72 26.03 -1.13
CA GLY A 108 10.28 27.09 -2.01
C GLY A 108 10.92 28.37 -1.47
N ILE A 109 12.12 28.68 -1.96
CA ILE A 109 12.66 30.01 -1.80
C ILE A 109 11.76 30.87 -2.68
N ASP A 110 10.85 31.61 -2.05
CA ASP A 110 10.13 32.71 -2.68
C ASP A 110 11.18 33.71 -3.18
N THR A 111 11.64 33.55 -4.42
CA THR A 111 12.47 34.54 -5.12
C THR A 111 11.56 35.60 -5.74
N ASN A 112 10.71 36.22 -4.92
CA ASN A 112 10.07 37.48 -5.30
C ASN A 112 11.12 38.58 -5.17
N PHE A 113 11.89 38.76 -6.24
CA PHE A 113 12.64 39.98 -6.52
C PHE A 113 11.78 40.90 -7.39
#